data_AF-A0A7Z0QKZ6-F1
#
_entry.id   AF-A0A7Z0QKZ6-F1
#
_cell.length_a   1.000
_cell.length_b   1.000
_cell.length_c   1.000
_cell.angle_alpha   90.00
_cell.angle_beta   90.00
_cell.angle_gamma   90.00
#
_symmetry.space_group_name_H-M   'P 1'
#
loop_
_entity.id
_entity.type
_entity.pdbx_description
1 polymer ?
#
loop_
_entity_poly.entity_id
_entity_poly.type
_entity_poly.pdbx_seq_one_letter_code
_entity_poly.pdbx_strand_id
1 'polypeptide(L)'
;MTEPVADPPEIGSAQPYLSMRAMTDTQRKLLYINLWGDVGAQDGKRFRVLATPYIRSGYLLHRVTTSSPGGIAEAAMDIGEQIRILAERSARSL
;
A
#
# COMPACT_ATOMS: atom_id res chain seq x y z
N MET A 1 32.77 2.84 -38.29
CA MET A 1 32.99 2.35 -36.92
C MET A 1 31.76 2.76 -36.14
N THR A 2 30.86 1.81 -35.91
CA THR A 2 29.56 2.06 -35.26
C THR A 2 29.72 1.65 -33.81
N GLU A 3 29.52 2.60 -32.89
CA GLU A 3 29.59 2.31 -31.46
C GLU A 3 28.53 1.27 -31.07
N PRO A 4 28.82 0.35 -30.13
CA PRO A 4 27.80 -0.54 -29.63
C PRO A 4 26.78 0.30 -28.85
N VAL A 5 25.55 0.33 -29.36
CA VAL A 5 24.39 0.82 -28.61
C VAL A 5 24.27 -0.09 -27.39
N ALA A 6 24.49 0.47 -26.21
CA ALA A 6 24.28 -0.25 -24.96
C ALA A 6 22.81 -0.72 -24.93
N ASP A 7 22.61 -2.02 -24.79
CA ASP A 7 21.28 -2.57 -24.55
C ASP A 7 20.67 -1.83 -23.34
N PRO A 8 19.39 -1.39 -23.43
CA PRO A 8 18.70 -0.84 -22.28
C PRO A 8 18.78 -1.89 -21.15
N PRO A 9 18.99 -1.47 -19.89
CA PRO A 9 19.15 -2.41 -18.80
C PRO A 9 17.94 -3.34 -18.77
N GLU A 10 18.17 -4.65 -18.91
CA GLU A 10 17.16 -5.66 -18.63
C GLU A 10 16.58 -5.34 -17.26
N ILE A 11 15.30 -4.97 -17.21
CA ILE A 11 14.56 -4.83 -15.97
C ILE A 11 14.44 -6.24 -15.40
N GLY A 12 15.47 -6.64 -14.67
CA GLY A 12 15.48 -7.86 -13.88
C GLY A 12 14.26 -7.85 -12.95
N SER A 13 13.42 -8.87 -13.12
CA SER A 13 12.39 -9.31 -12.17
C SER A 13 11.48 -8.21 -11.60
N ALA A 14 10.62 -7.65 -12.45
CA ALA A 14 9.40 -6.98 -11.99
C ALA A 14 8.46 -7.99 -11.29
N GLN A 15 8.72 -8.31 -10.02
CA GLN A 15 7.68 -8.91 -9.19
C GLN A 15 6.44 -8.03 -9.29
N PRO A 16 5.25 -8.58 -9.51
CA PRO A 16 4.08 -7.75 -9.59
C PRO A 16 3.84 -7.16 -8.20
N TYR A 17 3.76 -5.82 -8.16
CA TYR A 17 3.63 -5.06 -6.93
C TYR A 17 2.21 -4.52 -6.83
N LEU A 18 1.63 -4.62 -5.63
CA LEU A 18 0.34 -4.01 -5.35
C LEU A 18 0.52 -2.50 -5.47
N SER A 19 -0.20 -1.89 -6.40
CA SER A 19 -0.24 -0.44 -6.51
C SER A 19 -1.13 0.11 -5.39
N MET A 20 -0.67 1.18 -4.74
CA MET A 20 -1.34 1.73 -3.56
C MET A 20 -1.47 3.24 -3.67
N ARG A 21 -2.63 3.78 -3.30
CA ARG A 21 -2.85 5.22 -3.24
C ARG A 21 -3.65 5.60 -2.00
N ALA A 22 -3.13 6.56 -1.26
CA ALA A 22 -3.84 7.23 -0.19
C ALA A 22 -4.63 8.43 -0.73
N MET A 23 -5.83 8.62 -0.20
CA MET A 23 -6.66 9.80 -0.40
C MET A 23 -7.19 10.25 0.95
N THR A 24 -7.45 11.54 1.12
CA THR A 24 -7.87 12.09 2.41
C THR A 24 -9.09 12.99 2.30
N ASP A 25 -9.90 12.97 3.35
CA ASP A 25 -10.82 14.05 3.69
C ASP A 25 -10.14 14.88 4.79
N THR A 26 -9.68 16.07 4.45
CA THR A 26 -8.90 16.92 5.35
C THR A 26 -9.78 17.59 6.42
N GLN A 27 -11.07 17.83 6.13
CA GLN A 27 -12.01 18.44 7.07
C GLN A 27 -12.37 17.47 8.19
N ARG A 28 -12.60 16.20 7.83
CA ARG A 28 -13.00 15.15 8.78
C ARG A 28 -11.82 14.30 9.28
N LYS A 29 -10.60 14.58 8.81
CA LYS A 29 -9.40 13.80 9.11
C LYS A 29 -9.57 12.30 8.82
N LEU A 30 -10.12 11.98 7.64
CA LEU A 30 -10.31 10.58 7.22
C LEU A 30 -9.31 10.18 6.14
N LEU A 31 -8.80 8.95 6.24
CA LEU A 31 -7.89 8.32 5.29
C LEU A 31 -8.60 7.17 4.56
N TYR A 32 -8.46 7.18 3.23
CA TYR A 32 -8.93 6.16 2.31
C TYR A 32 -7.72 5.58 1.58
N ILE A 33 -7.60 4.27 1.47
CA ILE A 33 -6.51 3.62 0.74
C ILE A 33 -7.09 2.71 -0.34
N ASN A 34 -6.66 2.92 -1.58
CA ASN A 34 -7.00 2.08 -2.71
C ASN A 34 -5.80 1.19 -3.06
N LEU A 35 -6.05 -0.10 -3.26
CA LEU A 35 -5.07 -1.14 -3.57
C LEU A 35 -5.47 -1.85 -4.87
N TRP A 36 -4.58 -1.97 -5.85
CA TRP A 36 -4.86 -2.67 -7.11
C TRP A 36 -3.64 -3.41 -7.68
N GLY A 37 -3.87 -4.59 -8.28
CA GLY A 37 -2.82 -5.47 -8.82
C GLY A 37 -2.50 -6.65 -7.89
N ASP A 38 -1.44 -7.40 -8.20
CA ASP A 38 -1.04 -8.57 -7.41
C ASP A 38 -0.34 -8.16 -6.11
N VAL A 39 -0.50 -8.98 -5.07
CA VAL A 39 0.18 -8.78 -3.78
C VAL A 39 1.59 -9.38 -3.83
N GLY A 40 2.60 -8.52 -3.79
CA GLY A 40 4.01 -8.87 -3.72
C GLY A 40 4.56 -8.93 -2.30
N ALA A 41 5.77 -9.48 -2.13
CA ALA A 41 6.32 -9.85 -0.83
C ALA A 41 6.54 -8.64 0.10
N GLN A 42 6.79 -7.47 -0.48
CA GLN A 42 7.11 -6.25 0.28
C GLN A 42 5.88 -5.37 0.55
N ASP A 43 4.69 -5.78 0.12
CA ASP A 43 3.53 -4.90 0.14
C ASP A 43 3.00 -4.62 1.55
N GLY A 44 3.20 -5.53 2.51
CA GLY A 44 2.94 -5.26 3.92
C GLY A 44 3.77 -4.09 4.48
N LYS A 45 5.06 -4.03 4.11
CA LYS A 45 5.95 -2.90 4.46
C LYS A 45 5.56 -1.62 3.71
N ARG A 46 5.24 -1.72 2.41
CA ARG A 46 4.84 -0.56 1.60
C ARG A 46 3.55 0.07 2.09
N PHE A 47 2.56 -0.74 2.48
CA PHE A 47 1.32 -0.27 3.09
C PHE A 47 1.60 0.52 4.39
N ARG A 48 2.47 -0.01 5.26
CA ARG A 48 2.86 0.66 6.51
C ARG A 48 3.48 2.03 6.25
N VAL A 49 4.44 2.08 5.32
CA VAL A 49 5.14 3.32 4.93
C VAL A 49 4.16 4.34 4.37
N LEU A 50 3.19 3.91 3.57
CA LEU A 50 2.14 4.77 3.02
C LEU A 50 1.22 5.32 4.11
N ALA A 51 0.72 4.48 5.01
CA ALA A 51 -0.32 4.86 5.97
C ALA A 51 0.22 5.65 7.16
N THR A 52 1.42 5.31 7.66
CA THR A 52 1.97 5.83 8.93
C THR A 52 1.98 7.37 9.04
N PRO A 53 2.40 8.14 8.02
CA PRO A 53 2.41 9.60 8.11
C PRO A 53 1.03 10.19 8.40
N TYR A 54 -0.02 9.69 7.73
CA TYR A 54 -1.40 10.14 7.94
C TYR A 54 -1.89 9.83 9.35
N ILE A 55 -1.63 8.61 9.84
CA ILE A 55 -1.99 8.20 11.20
C ILE A 55 -1.31 9.09 12.24
N ARG A 56 -0.02 9.43 12.04
CA ARG A 56 0.70 10.37 12.92
C ARG A 56 0.15 11.79 12.86
N SER A 57 -0.38 12.21 11.70
CA SER A 57 -1.06 13.50 11.52
C SER A 57 -2.52 13.52 11.99
N GLY A 58 -2.97 12.47 12.70
CA GLY A 58 -4.29 12.38 13.31
C GLY A 58 -5.40 11.96 12.36
N TYR A 59 -5.08 11.43 11.17
CA TYR A 59 -6.10 10.86 10.29
C TYR A 59 -6.55 9.48 10.78
N LEU A 60 -7.85 9.22 10.69
CA LEU A 60 -8.46 7.93 10.98
C LEU A 60 -8.55 7.10 9.69
N LEU A 61 -8.10 5.84 9.72
CA LEU A 61 -8.28 4.94 8.59
C LEU A 61 -9.77 4.57 8.50
N HIS A 62 -10.44 5.10 7.48
CA HIS A 62 -11.89 4.94 7.34
C HIS A 62 -12.27 3.82 6.36
N ARG A 63 -11.52 3.68 5.26
CA ARG A 63 -11.80 2.66 4.24
C ARG A 63 -10.52 2.19 3.55
N VAL A 64 -10.44 0.89 3.31
CA VAL A 64 -9.51 0.31 2.35
C VAL A 64 -10.31 -0.39 1.26
N THR A 65 -10.03 -0.07 0.00
CA THR A 65 -10.66 -0.72 -1.17
C THR A 65 -9.59 -1.48 -1.94
N THR A 66 -9.88 -2.72 -2.27
CA THR A 66 -8.91 -3.63 -2.88
C THR A 66 -9.50 -4.29 -4.12
N SER A 67 -8.73 -4.27 -5.21
CA SER A 67 -9.00 -5.01 -6.45
C SER A 67 -7.74 -5.78 -6.83
N SER A 68 -7.64 -7.02 -6.36
CA SER A 68 -6.46 -7.86 -6.54
C SER A 68 -6.88 -9.26 -6.99
N PRO A 69 -6.17 -9.89 -7.93
CA PRO A 69 -6.36 -11.30 -8.26
C PRO A 69 -5.72 -12.25 -7.23
N GLY A 70 -5.01 -11.71 -6.22
CA GLY A 70 -4.30 -12.49 -5.20
C GLY A 70 -2.79 -12.18 -5.17
N GLY A 71 -2.00 -13.12 -4.66
CA GLY A 71 -0.55 -13.00 -4.57
C GLY A 71 0.01 -13.68 -3.32
N ILE A 72 1.01 -13.07 -2.71
CA ILE A 72 1.70 -13.61 -1.53
C ILE A 72 0.83 -13.44 -0.28
N ALA A 73 0.35 -14.57 0.23
CA ALA A 73 -0.59 -14.62 1.36
C ALA A 73 -0.04 -13.96 2.63
N GLU A 74 1.24 -14.14 2.94
CA GLU A 74 1.88 -13.53 4.11
C GLU A 74 1.84 -12.00 4.06
N ALA A 75 2.12 -11.41 2.90
CA ALA A 75 2.04 -9.96 2.71
C ALA A 75 0.59 -9.46 2.81
N ALA A 76 -0.38 -10.21 2.29
CA ALA A 76 -1.80 -9.89 2.43
C ALA A 76 -2.26 -9.95 3.90
N MET A 77 -1.81 -10.94 4.66
CA MET A 77 -2.08 -11.06 6.09
C MET A 77 -1.47 -9.90 6.88
N ASP A 78 -0.23 -9.51 6.60
CA ASP A 78 0.40 -8.34 7.24
C ASP A 78 -0.37 -7.05 6.93
N ILE A 79 -0.82 -6.84 5.69
CA ILE A 79 -1.70 -5.70 5.35
C ILE A 79 -3.00 -5.76 6.15
N GLY A 80 -3.66 -6.92 6.20
CA GLY A 80 -4.93 -7.10 6.92
C GLY A 80 -4.80 -6.82 8.42
N GLU A 81 -3.74 -7.34 9.06
CA GLU A 81 -3.48 -7.11 10.48
C GLU A 81 -3.21 -5.64 10.78
N GLN A 82 -2.45 -4.95 9.93
CA GLN A 82 -2.24 -3.51 10.06
C GLN A 82 -3.54 -2.72 9.93
N ILE A 83 -4.42 -3.08 8.99
CA ILE A 83 -5.74 -2.46 8.85
C ILE A 83 -6.57 -2.66 10.13
N ARG A 84 -6.60 -3.88 10.67
CA ARG A 84 -7.32 -4.21 11.91
C ARG A 84 -6.86 -3.33 13.08
N ILE A 85 -5.55 -3.26 13.32
CA ILE A 85 -4.97 -2.45 14.39
C ILE A 85 -5.34 -0.97 14.24
N LEU A 86 -5.28 -0.44 13.01
CA LEU A 86 -5.59 0.97 12.74
C LEU A 86 -7.09 1.28 12.89
N ALA A 87 -7.97 0.36 12.47
CA ALA A 87 -9.42 0.48 12.63
C ALA A 87 -9.83 0.47 14.11
N GLU A 88 -9.26 -0.43 14.91
CA GLU A 88 -9.52 -0.49 16.36
C GLU A 88 -9.08 0.78 17.10
N ARG A 89 -7.95 1.37 16.68
CA ARG A 89 -7.52 2.67 17.23
C ARG A 89 -8.49 3.78 16.86
N SER A 90 -9.00 3.76 15.64
CA SER A 90 -9.96 4.77 15.16
C SER A 90 -11.28 4.69 15.90
N ALA A 91 -11.78 3.48 16.19
CA ALA A 91 -13.00 3.27 16.96
C ALA A 91 -12.92 3.75 18.41
N ARG A 92 -11.73 3.80 19.01
CA ARG A 92 -11.51 4.32 20.38
C ARG A 92 -11.36 5.84 20.45
N SER A 93 -11.23 6.52 19.31
CA SER A 93 -11.06 7.99 19.23
C SER A 93 -12.35 8.72 18.84
N LEU A 94 -13.43 7.98 18.58
CA LEU A 94 -14.80 8.47 18.38
C LEU A 94 -15.60 8.28 19.67
#